data_AF-A0A8W8HX25-F1
#
_entry.id   AF-A0A8W8HX25-F1
#
_cell.length_a   1.000
_cell.length_b   1.000
_cell.length_c   1.000
_cell.angle_alpha   90.00
_cell.angle_beta   90.00
_cell.angle_gamma   90.00
#
_symmetry.space_group_name_H-M   'P 1'
#
loop_
_entity.id
_entity.type
_entity.pdbx_description
1 polymer ?
#
loop_
_entity_poly.entity_id
_entity_poly.type
_entity_poly.pdbx_seq_one_letter_code
_entity_poly.pdbx_strand_id
1 'polypeptide(L)'
;MSKVKTENIDRSLGIVPPICRTLKQLTIENWTFSYNFELDKGSGIKDAMEKTEKAIEELENEQEMQEKVTQEDGQNLRLYYIWRFNVLNFWRYFLTLLARWGKPQREGRYTNLLMAFSKIFFLYPETGESVRDDICIKDSNVHGTPAIRYMTMANETSQLLTVTEVKQYNAFRGEYNAEAFTFKNVSKKVLGQHGIKLVMEASESYFFPYVVGLLCIGTKIIFTYLYIEREDYYRIKEKGCIQKPRKATISYTRPFDFMDANDRQYIMDTFFWFGFVQSHGYKY
;
A
#
# COMPACT_ATOMS: atom_id res chain seq x y z
N MET A 1 -13.39 -24.85 -29.78
CA MET A 1 -12.11 -24.10 -29.64
C MET A 1 -12.40 -22.63 -29.90
N SER A 2 -12.82 -21.88 -28.88
CA SER A 2 -12.92 -20.42 -29.00
C SER A 2 -11.57 -19.81 -28.62
N LYS A 3 -11.03 -18.98 -29.50
CA LYS A 3 -9.85 -18.18 -29.22
C LYS A 3 -10.24 -17.18 -28.14
N VAL A 4 -9.68 -17.34 -26.94
CA VAL A 4 -9.70 -16.31 -25.91
C VAL A 4 -9.00 -15.09 -26.51
N LYS A 5 -9.74 -14.00 -26.71
CA LYS A 5 -9.16 -12.71 -27.04
C LYS A 5 -8.29 -12.31 -25.86
N THR A 6 -6.98 -12.38 -26.02
CA THR A 6 -6.05 -11.62 -25.19
C THR A 6 -6.36 -10.15 -25.46
N GLU A 7 -7.13 -9.52 -24.58
CA GLU A 7 -7.35 -8.09 -24.62
C GLU A 7 -5.99 -7.38 -24.57
N ASN A 8 -5.82 -6.42 -25.48
CA ASN A 8 -4.67 -5.53 -25.52
C ASN A 8 -4.56 -4.86 -24.14
N ILE A 9 -3.55 -5.25 -23.35
CA ILE A 9 -3.08 -4.42 -22.24
C ILE A 9 -2.72 -3.08 -22.86
N ASP A 10 -3.51 -2.05 -22.54
CA ASP A 10 -3.37 -0.69 -23.07
C ASP A 10 -1.94 -0.23 -22.78
N ARG A 11 -1.13 -0.02 -23.84
CA ARG A 11 0.28 0.39 -23.71
C ARG A 11 0.43 1.76 -23.01
N SER A 12 -0.68 2.49 -22.82
CA SER A 12 -0.74 3.73 -22.03
C SER A 12 -0.61 3.54 -20.51
N LEU A 13 -0.88 2.33 -19.98
CA LEU A 13 -0.72 2.00 -18.55
C LEU A 13 0.75 2.09 -18.06
N GLY A 14 1.71 2.13 -18.98
CA GLY A 14 3.14 2.22 -18.66
C GLY A 14 3.64 3.63 -18.36
N ILE A 15 2.85 4.68 -18.64
CA ILE A 15 3.32 6.07 -18.51
C ILE A 15 2.49 6.79 -17.44
N VAL A 16 3.07 6.91 -16.25
CA VAL A 16 2.51 7.75 -15.17
C VAL A 16 2.39 9.21 -15.69
N PRO A 17 1.24 9.88 -15.47
CA PRO A 17 1.02 11.26 -15.91
C PRO A 17 2.14 12.21 -15.46
N PRO A 18 2.54 13.20 -16.30
CA PRO A 18 3.56 14.17 -15.93
C PRO A 18 3.28 14.87 -14.59
N ILE A 19 2.00 15.21 -14.32
CA ILE A 19 1.56 15.81 -13.06
C ILE A 19 1.94 14.98 -11.84
N CYS A 20 1.90 13.65 -11.88
CA CYS A 20 2.32 12.82 -10.74
C CYS A 20 3.82 12.96 -10.44
N ARG A 21 4.67 13.25 -11.45
CA ARG A 21 6.09 13.54 -11.20
C ARG A 21 6.25 14.86 -10.47
N THR A 22 5.48 15.88 -10.85
CA THR A 22 5.43 17.17 -10.14
C THR A 22 4.96 16.97 -8.71
N LEU A 23 3.85 16.24 -8.49
CA LEU A 23 3.32 15.99 -7.15
C LEU A 23 4.25 15.14 -6.28
N LYS A 24 4.98 14.19 -6.88
CA LYS A 24 6.07 13.47 -6.18
C LYS A 24 7.14 14.44 -5.70
N GLN A 25 7.61 15.32 -6.58
CA GLN A 25 8.64 16.30 -6.23
C GLN A 25 8.17 17.24 -5.10
N LEU A 26 6.93 17.74 -5.19
CA LEU A 26 6.34 18.55 -4.12
C LEU A 26 6.23 17.79 -2.82
N THR A 27 5.88 16.50 -2.85
CA THR A 27 5.82 15.66 -1.65
C THR A 27 7.19 15.53 -1.00
N ILE A 28 8.26 15.41 -1.79
CA ILE A 28 9.64 15.37 -1.30
C ILE A 28 10.04 16.70 -0.65
N GLU A 29 9.74 17.81 -1.31
CA GLU A 29 10.08 19.17 -0.84
C GLU A 29 9.33 19.55 0.43
N ASN A 30 8.06 19.16 0.52
CA ASN A 30 7.20 19.47 1.66
C ASN A 30 7.37 18.48 2.82
N TRP A 31 7.93 17.28 2.57
CA TRP A 31 8.15 16.26 3.59
C TRP A 31 9.60 15.81 3.59
N THR A 32 10.45 16.60 4.23
CA THR A 32 11.91 16.38 4.26
C THR A 32 12.40 15.54 5.44
N PHE A 33 11.58 15.38 6.48
CA PHE A 33 11.99 14.70 7.72
C PHE A 33 11.60 13.21 7.76
N SER A 34 12.37 12.43 8.53
CA SER A 34 12.06 11.04 8.87
C SER A 34 11.48 10.94 10.28
N TYR A 35 10.74 9.88 10.57
CA TYR A 35 10.34 9.56 11.94
C TYR A 35 10.29 8.05 12.19
N ASN A 36 10.99 7.59 13.22
CA ASN A 36 11.05 6.20 13.63
C ASN A 36 10.33 6.01 14.97
N PHE A 37 9.13 5.42 14.93
CA PHE A 37 8.31 5.15 16.11
C PHE A 37 8.96 4.27 17.20
N GLU A 38 10.05 3.55 16.88
CA GLU A 38 10.77 2.69 17.82
C GLU A 38 11.91 3.41 18.53
N LEU A 39 12.59 4.32 17.81
CA LEU A 39 13.77 5.04 18.28
C LEU A 39 13.42 6.42 18.83
N ASP A 40 12.49 7.12 18.19
CA ASP A 40 12.16 8.50 18.51
C ASP A 40 11.14 8.53 19.66
N LYS A 41 11.65 8.79 20.86
CA LYS A 41 10.89 8.88 22.12
C LYS A 41 11.21 10.18 22.83
N GLY A 42 10.30 10.65 23.70
CA GLY A 42 10.52 11.86 24.49
C GLY A 42 10.68 13.08 23.58
N SER A 43 11.87 13.68 23.56
CA SER A 43 12.19 14.86 22.74
C SER A 43 12.03 14.61 21.24
N GLY A 44 12.24 13.37 20.75
CA GLY A 44 12.02 13.02 19.35
C GLY A 44 10.55 13.18 18.90
N ILE A 45 9.59 12.94 19.80
CA ILE A 45 8.16 13.16 19.52
C ILE A 45 7.89 14.66 19.37
N LYS A 46 8.46 15.48 20.25
CA LYS A 46 8.28 16.93 20.24
C LYS A 46 8.86 17.56 18.96
N ASP A 47 10.08 17.18 18.60
CA ASP A 47 10.74 17.62 17.36
C ASP A 47 9.93 17.20 16.11
N ALA A 48 9.41 15.97 16.09
CA ALA A 48 8.55 15.52 15.00
C ALA A 48 7.23 16.29 14.91
N MET A 49 6.63 16.66 16.04
CA MET A 49 5.42 17.49 16.07
C MET A 49 5.72 18.89 15.51
N GLU A 50 6.78 19.55 15.99
CA GLU A 50 7.18 20.89 15.51
C GLU A 50 7.48 20.89 14.00
N LYS A 51 8.21 19.90 13.51
CA LYS A 51 8.47 19.73 12.06
C LYS A 51 7.20 19.50 11.26
N THR A 52 6.25 18.73 11.79
CA THR A 52 4.99 18.44 11.11
C THR A 52 4.07 19.66 11.10
N GLU A 53 3.99 20.42 12.20
CA GLU A 53 3.24 21.67 12.28
C GLU A 53 3.78 22.71 11.30
N LYS A 54 5.10 22.87 11.24
CA LYS A 54 5.75 23.74 10.26
C LYS A 54 5.44 23.34 8.82
N ALA A 55 5.51 22.04 8.50
CA ALA A 55 5.19 21.55 7.16
C ALA A 55 3.72 21.81 6.77
N ILE A 56 2.79 21.67 7.73
CA ILE A 56 1.38 22.05 7.53
C ILE A 56 1.26 23.55 7.23
N GLU A 57 1.88 24.41 8.03
CA GLU A 57 1.83 25.87 7.86
C GLU A 57 2.40 26.29 6.50
N GLU A 58 3.54 25.74 6.09
CA GLU A 58 4.16 26.00 4.79
C GLU A 58 3.22 25.61 3.65
N LEU A 59 2.67 24.39 3.67
CA LEU A 59 1.77 23.91 2.62
C LEU A 59 0.41 24.64 2.60
N GLU A 60 -0.07 25.12 3.75
CA GLU A 60 -1.28 25.93 3.86
C GLU A 60 -1.12 27.33 3.25
N ASN A 61 0.10 27.88 3.32
CA ASN A 61 0.44 29.20 2.78
C ASN A 61 1.08 29.17 1.37
N GLU A 62 1.27 27.99 0.78
CA GLU A 62 1.84 27.80 -0.56
C GLU A 62 0.93 28.39 -1.67
N GLN A 63 1.22 29.62 -2.09
CA GLN A 63 0.51 30.33 -3.16
C GLN A 63 1.18 30.19 -4.53
N GLU A 64 2.51 30.11 -4.57
CA GLU A 64 3.29 30.11 -5.83
C GLU A 64 3.00 28.87 -6.69
N MET A 65 2.92 27.69 -6.07
CA MET A 65 2.56 26.47 -6.81
C MET A 65 1.09 26.41 -7.21
N GLN A 66 0.19 27.04 -6.44
CA GLN A 66 -1.20 27.19 -6.85
C GLN A 66 -1.29 28.01 -8.14
N GLU A 67 -0.50 29.08 -8.27
CA GLU A 67 -0.41 29.92 -9.46
C GLU A 67 0.20 29.17 -10.67
N LYS A 68 1.26 28.38 -10.46
CA LYS A 68 1.88 27.58 -11.53
C LYS A 68 0.93 26.49 -12.08
N VAL A 69 0.18 25.81 -11.21
CA VAL A 69 -0.77 24.77 -11.63
C VAL A 69 -2.07 25.38 -12.20
N THR A 70 -2.49 26.56 -11.76
CA THR A 70 -3.68 27.25 -12.32
C THR A 70 -3.47 27.78 -13.74
N GLN A 71 -2.23 27.95 -14.20
CA GLN A 71 -1.93 28.28 -15.60
C GLN A 71 -2.02 27.06 -16.54
N GLU A 72 -2.13 25.85 -15.98
CA GLU A 72 -2.28 24.59 -16.73
C GLU A 72 -3.74 24.10 -16.79
N ASP A 73 -3.97 23.02 -17.53
CA ASP A 73 -5.24 22.29 -17.67
C ASP A 73 -5.99 22.13 -16.32
N GLY A 74 -7.30 22.40 -16.33
CA GLY A 74 -8.16 22.32 -15.14
C GLY A 74 -8.18 20.95 -14.46
N GLN A 75 -7.82 19.88 -15.18
CA GLN A 75 -7.61 18.55 -14.57
C GLN A 75 -6.38 18.54 -13.64
N ASN A 76 -5.24 19.09 -14.04
CA ASN A 76 -4.04 19.16 -13.20
C ASN A 76 -4.30 19.94 -11.92
N LEU A 77 -5.06 21.04 -12.02
CA LEU A 77 -5.48 21.84 -10.88
C LEU A 77 -6.32 21.04 -9.88
N ARG A 78 -7.29 20.25 -10.37
CA ARG A 78 -8.08 19.36 -9.50
C ARG A 78 -7.20 18.35 -8.77
N LEU A 79 -6.24 17.75 -9.46
CA LEU A 79 -5.32 16.77 -8.86
C LEU A 79 -4.40 17.37 -7.82
N TYR A 80 -3.90 18.57 -8.08
CA TYR A 80 -3.13 19.32 -7.10
C TYR A 80 -3.93 19.56 -5.81
N TYR A 81 -5.18 20.02 -5.90
CA TYR A 81 -5.99 20.25 -4.70
C TYR A 81 -6.30 18.96 -3.94
N ILE A 82 -6.59 17.85 -4.64
CA ILE A 82 -6.81 16.54 -4.02
C ILE A 82 -5.54 16.06 -3.31
N TRP A 83 -4.39 16.15 -3.98
CA TRP A 83 -3.09 15.80 -3.41
C TRP A 83 -2.80 16.62 -2.16
N ARG A 84 -2.90 17.96 -2.26
CA ARG A 84 -2.66 18.89 -1.14
C ARG A 84 -3.54 18.57 0.06
N PHE A 85 -4.83 18.35 -0.18
CA PHE A 85 -5.78 17.95 0.87
C PHE A 85 -5.36 16.63 1.53
N ASN A 86 -4.93 15.64 0.76
CA ASN A 86 -4.50 14.34 1.29
C ASN A 86 -3.19 14.43 2.09
N VAL A 87 -2.23 15.24 1.66
CA VAL A 87 -0.98 15.50 2.42
C VAL A 87 -1.30 16.16 3.77
N LEU A 88 -2.12 17.22 3.77
CA LEU A 88 -2.53 17.89 5.02
C LEU A 88 -3.26 16.94 5.97
N ASN A 89 -4.18 16.12 5.45
CA ASN A 89 -4.89 15.12 6.27
C ASN A 89 -3.96 14.06 6.84
N PHE A 90 -2.98 13.60 6.05
CA PHE A 90 -1.97 12.68 6.52
C PHE A 90 -1.18 13.27 7.70
N TRP A 91 -0.68 14.51 7.57
CA TRP A 91 0.07 15.15 8.65
C TRP A 91 -0.77 15.43 9.89
N ARG A 92 -2.02 15.90 9.73
CA ARG A 92 -2.94 16.08 10.87
C ARG A 92 -3.22 14.75 11.59
N TYR A 93 -3.36 13.66 10.84
CA TYR A 93 -3.48 12.33 11.42
C TYR A 93 -2.19 11.91 12.14
N PHE A 94 -1.02 12.18 11.55
CA PHE A 94 0.27 11.90 12.15
C PHE A 94 0.50 12.68 13.45
N LEU A 95 0.18 13.98 13.49
CA LEU A 95 0.18 14.79 14.73
C LEU A 95 -0.73 14.19 15.80
N THR A 96 -1.92 13.73 15.41
CA THR A 96 -2.85 13.07 16.34
C THR A 96 -2.25 11.78 16.92
N LEU A 97 -1.50 11.02 16.11
CA LEU A 97 -0.78 9.84 16.57
C LEU A 97 0.36 10.20 17.54
N LEU A 98 1.17 11.21 17.21
CA LEU A 98 2.28 11.68 18.05
C LEU A 98 1.78 12.21 19.40
N ALA A 99 0.75 13.05 19.40
CA ALA A 99 0.16 13.60 20.63
C ALA A 99 -0.44 12.53 21.56
N ARG A 100 -0.78 11.37 21.00
CA ARG A 100 -1.31 10.22 21.76
C ARG A 100 -0.25 9.16 22.03
N TRP A 101 1.00 9.36 21.59
CA TRP A 101 2.05 8.36 21.72
C TRP A 101 2.31 8.02 23.19
N GLY A 102 2.48 6.72 23.49
CA GLY A 102 2.66 6.23 24.87
C GLY A 102 1.37 5.99 25.67
N LYS A 103 0.20 6.43 25.19
CA LYS A 103 -1.12 6.07 25.77
C LYS A 103 -1.62 4.73 25.20
N PRO A 104 -2.58 4.03 25.83
CA PRO A 104 -3.23 2.87 25.22
C PRO A 104 -3.75 3.22 23.83
N GLN A 105 -3.28 2.48 22.84
CA GLN A 105 -3.51 2.79 21.44
C GLN A 105 -4.70 1.99 20.90
N ARG A 106 -5.47 2.60 20.00
CA ARG A 106 -6.45 1.85 19.23
C ARG A 106 -5.75 0.87 18.28
N GLU A 107 -6.33 -0.31 18.14
CA GLU A 107 -5.95 -1.27 17.13
C GLU A 107 -6.08 -0.64 15.73
N GLY A 108 -5.20 -1.04 14.79
CA GLY A 108 -5.22 -0.54 13.42
C GLY A 108 -4.66 0.87 13.19
N ARG A 109 -3.96 1.49 14.16
CA ARG A 109 -3.36 2.83 13.97
C ARG A 109 -2.39 2.90 12.78
N TYR A 110 -1.59 1.84 12.56
CA TYR A 110 -0.64 1.80 11.45
C TYR A 110 -1.33 1.48 10.13
N THR A 111 -2.37 0.65 10.16
CA THR A 111 -3.29 0.47 9.03
C THR A 111 -3.91 1.80 8.62
N ASN A 112 -4.48 2.57 9.56
CA ASN A 112 -5.04 3.88 9.27
C ASN A 112 -3.99 4.89 8.79
N LEU A 113 -2.77 4.84 9.34
CA LEU A 113 -1.66 5.67 8.87
C LEU A 113 -1.28 5.33 7.42
N LEU A 114 -1.19 4.05 7.09
CA LEU A 114 -0.92 3.57 5.73
C LEU A 114 -2.07 3.93 4.77
N MET A 115 -3.33 3.85 5.22
CA MET A 115 -4.49 4.29 4.43
C MET A 115 -4.38 5.79 4.12
N ALA A 116 -4.12 6.63 5.13
CA ALA A 116 -3.94 8.07 4.95
C ALA A 116 -2.75 8.39 4.03
N PHE A 117 -1.63 7.70 4.22
CA PHE A 117 -0.44 7.82 3.36
C PHE A 117 -0.77 7.44 1.91
N SER A 118 -1.45 6.31 1.69
CA SER A 118 -1.77 5.84 0.34
C SER A 118 -2.68 6.81 -0.45
N LYS A 119 -3.55 7.56 0.24
CA LYS A 119 -4.43 8.57 -0.39
C LYS A 119 -3.65 9.73 -1.02
N ILE A 120 -2.45 10.05 -0.54
CA ILE A 120 -1.57 11.07 -1.15
C ILE A 120 -1.32 10.73 -2.63
N PHE A 121 -1.30 9.43 -2.95
CA PHE A 121 -1.03 8.89 -4.27
C PHE A 121 -2.29 8.53 -5.04
N PHE A 122 -3.44 9.11 -4.67
CA PHE A 122 -4.75 8.86 -5.29
C PHE A 122 -5.25 7.42 -5.15
N LEU A 123 -4.68 6.66 -4.21
CA LEU A 123 -5.21 5.34 -3.89
C LEU A 123 -6.47 5.47 -3.03
N TYR A 124 -7.44 4.61 -3.29
CA TYR A 124 -8.69 4.49 -2.52
C TYR A 124 -8.64 3.21 -1.68
N PRO A 125 -8.19 3.30 -0.40
CA PRO A 125 -8.14 2.15 0.49
C PRO A 125 -9.52 1.84 1.08
N GLU A 126 -9.89 0.56 1.05
CA GLU A 126 -11.07 0.01 1.72
C GLU A 126 -10.66 -1.02 2.75
N THR A 127 -11.41 -1.15 3.86
CA THR A 127 -11.13 -2.20 4.84
C THR A 127 -11.47 -3.57 4.25
N GLY A 128 -10.60 -4.56 4.45
CA GLY A 128 -10.82 -5.89 3.89
C GLY A 128 -11.93 -6.70 4.58
N GLU A 129 -12.45 -6.23 5.72
CA GLU A 129 -13.45 -6.93 6.54
C GLU A 129 -14.80 -7.16 5.84
N SER A 130 -15.06 -6.46 4.72
CA SER A 130 -16.29 -6.57 3.94
C SER A 130 -16.44 -7.88 3.15
N VAL A 131 -15.35 -8.63 2.93
CA VAL A 131 -15.37 -9.87 2.13
C VAL A 131 -14.57 -10.95 2.85
N ARG A 132 -15.26 -12.03 3.25
CA ARG A 132 -14.68 -13.27 3.76
C ARG A 132 -14.86 -14.35 2.71
N ASP A 133 -13.74 -14.80 2.17
CA ASP A 133 -13.70 -16.02 1.38
C ASP A 133 -13.20 -17.18 2.24
N ASP A 134 -13.66 -18.38 1.92
CA ASP A 134 -13.20 -19.62 2.54
C ASP A 134 -12.58 -20.48 1.44
N ILE A 135 -11.37 -20.98 1.68
CA ILE A 135 -10.72 -21.96 0.79
C ILE A 135 -10.34 -23.18 1.63
N CYS A 136 -10.63 -24.38 1.11
CA CYS A 136 -10.10 -25.61 1.68
C CYS A 136 -8.72 -25.88 1.07
N ILE A 137 -7.68 -25.98 1.90
CA ILE A 137 -6.32 -26.35 1.46
C ILE A 137 -5.90 -27.60 2.24
N LYS A 138 -5.66 -28.71 1.53
CA LYS A 138 -5.24 -30.00 2.13
C LYS A 138 -6.11 -30.37 3.34
N ASP A 139 -7.42 -30.39 3.13
CA ASP A 139 -8.42 -30.76 4.14
C ASP A 139 -8.56 -29.79 5.32
N SER A 140 -7.91 -28.63 5.25
CA SER A 140 -8.05 -27.55 6.25
C SER A 140 -8.77 -26.37 5.63
N ASN A 141 -9.87 -25.95 6.24
CA ASN A 141 -10.49 -24.68 5.92
C ASN A 141 -9.56 -23.56 6.38
N VAL A 142 -9.12 -22.74 5.44
CA VAL A 142 -8.32 -21.55 5.72
C VAL A 142 -9.16 -20.31 5.45
N HIS A 143 -8.96 -19.33 6.32
CA HIS A 143 -9.59 -18.03 6.26
C HIS A 143 -8.52 -16.96 6.17
N GLY A 144 -8.78 -15.93 5.38
CA GLY A 144 -7.83 -14.85 5.14
C GLY A 144 -8.55 -13.59 4.71
N THR A 145 -8.74 -12.70 5.65
CA THR A 145 -9.25 -11.35 5.37
C THR A 145 -8.06 -10.38 5.31
N PRO A 146 -7.84 -9.66 4.21
CA PRO A 146 -6.84 -8.62 4.17
C PRO A 146 -7.22 -7.45 5.09
N ALA A 147 -6.22 -6.69 5.51
CA ALA A 147 -6.45 -5.49 6.32
C ALA A 147 -7.00 -4.34 5.44
N ILE A 148 -6.44 -4.18 4.24
CA ILE A 148 -6.84 -3.16 3.27
C ILE A 148 -6.94 -3.81 1.89
N ARG A 149 -7.94 -3.42 1.10
CA ARG A 149 -8.01 -3.64 -0.35
C ARG A 149 -7.95 -2.32 -1.08
N TYR A 150 -7.31 -2.33 -2.24
CA TYR A 150 -7.38 -1.26 -3.22
C TYR A 150 -8.06 -1.84 -4.47
N MET A 151 -9.29 -1.42 -4.71
CA MET A 151 -10.13 -1.90 -5.82
C MET A 151 -9.98 -0.98 -7.04
N THR A 152 -10.08 -1.50 -8.26
CA THR A 152 -10.23 -0.69 -9.47
C THR A 152 -11.55 0.11 -9.46
N MET A 153 -11.68 1.14 -10.31
CA MET A 153 -12.87 2.02 -10.36
C MET A 153 -14.21 1.27 -10.51
N ALA A 154 -15.30 1.97 -10.15
CA ALA A 154 -16.69 1.54 -9.92
C ALA A 154 -17.38 0.55 -10.90
N ASN A 155 -16.83 0.29 -12.09
CA ASN A 155 -17.38 -0.68 -13.05
C ASN A 155 -16.57 -1.99 -13.12
N GLU A 156 -15.41 -2.05 -12.48
CA GLU A 156 -14.52 -3.21 -12.43
C GLU A 156 -14.29 -3.59 -10.96
N THR A 157 -14.69 -4.81 -10.59
CA THR A 157 -14.58 -5.33 -9.21
C THR A 157 -13.18 -5.90 -8.92
N SER A 158 -12.17 -5.56 -9.72
CA SER A 158 -10.85 -6.18 -9.60
C SER A 158 -10.00 -5.52 -8.51
N GLN A 159 -9.30 -6.34 -7.75
CA GLN A 159 -8.37 -5.95 -6.70
C GLN A 159 -7.00 -5.62 -7.30
N LEU A 160 -6.57 -4.36 -7.16
CA LEU A 160 -5.25 -3.90 -7.61
C LEU A 160 -4.14 -4.34 -6.64
N LEU A 161 -4.40 -4.15 -5.35
CA LEU A 161 -3.42 -4.35 -4.28
C LEU A 161 -4.13 -4.77 -2.99
N THR A 162 -3.52 -5.69 -2.25
CA THR A 162 -4.04 -6.13 -0.95
C THR A 162 -3.00 -6.01 0.15
N VAL A 163 -3.43 -5.64 1.36
CA VAL A 163 -2.53 -5.41 2.49
C VAL A 163 -2.78 -6.45 3.58
N THR A 164 -1.70 -7.05 4.07
CA THR A 164 -1.69 -7.86 5.28
C THR A 164 -0.99 -7.09 6.40
N GLU A 165 -1.77 -6.57 7.35
CA GLU A 165 -1.21 -6.03 8.59
C GLU A 165 -0.74 -7.17 9.49
N VAL A 166 0.46 -7.00 10.05
CA VAL A 166 1.05 -7.91 11.01
C VAL A 166 1.46 -7.12 12.25
N LYS A 167 0.98 -7.56 13.41
CA LYS A 167 1.40 -6.97 14.68
C LYS A 167 2.90 -7.20 14.86
N GLN A 168 3.66 -6.14 15.11
CA GLN A 168 5.12 -6.14 15.11
C GLN A 168 5.76 -7.24 15.98
N TYR A 169 5.22 -7.48 17.17
CA TYR A 169 5.70 -8.52 18.09
C TYR A 169 5.46 -9.95 17.58
N ASN A 170 4.54 -10.16 16.63
CA ASN A 170 4.26 -11.45 16.01
C ASN A 170 5.01 -11.65 14.68
N ALA A 171 5.68 -10.61 14.18
CA ALA A 171 6.19 -10.57 12.82
C ALA A 171 7.45 -11.43 12.63
N PHE A 172 8.25 -11.64 13.67
CA PHE A 172 9.64 -12.08 13.53
C PHE A 172 9.94 -13.49 14.02
N ARG A 173 10.99 -14.09 13.46
CA ARG A 173 11.63 -15.29 14.02
C ARG A 173 12.58 -14.84 15.14
N GLY A 174 12.18 -15.06 16.39
CA GLY A 174 12.99 -14.63 17.55
C GLY A 174 12.81 -13.15 17.87
N GLU A 175 13.79 -12.56 18.56
CA GLU A 175 13.73 -11.16 18.98
C GLU A 175 13.80 -10.21 17.77
N TYR A 176 12.96 -9.17 17.80
CA TYR A 176 12.90 -8.17 16.75
C TYR A 176 14.14 -7.28 16.75
N ASN A 177 14.76 -7.14 15.57
CA ASN A 177 15.76 -6.11 15.30
C ASN A 177 15.36 -5.35 14.02
N ALA A 178 15.15 -4.04 14.15
CA ALA A 178 14.74 -3.14 13.06
C ALA A 178 15.76 -3.08 11.92
N GLU A 179 17.06 -3.09 12.24
CA GLU A 179 18.15 -3.01 11.28
C GLU A 179 18.32 -4.31 10.48
N ALA A 180 17.89 -5.43 11.05
CA ALA A 180 17.90 -6.73 10.41
C ALA A 180 16.56 -7.06 9.71
N PHE A 181 15.64 -6.10 9.56
CA PHE A 181 14.34 -6.40 8.98
C PHE A 181 14.49 -6.82 7.52
N THR A 182 14.15 -8.07 7.23
CA THR A 182 14.05 -8.63 5.89
C THR A 182 12.91 -9.64 5.86
N PHE A 183 12.36 -9.93 4.69
CA PHE A 183 11.37 -11.00 4.52
C PHE A 183 11.88 -12.36 5.07
N LYS A 184 13.20 -12.60 5.02
CA LYS A 184 13.81 -13.85 5.54
C LYS A 184 13.60 -14.01 7.06
N ASN A 185 13.51 -12.89 7.78
CA ASN A 185 13.36 -12.85 9.23
C ASN A 185 11.88 -12.82 9.66
N VAL A 186 10.95 -12.76 8.71
CA VAL A 186 9.51 -12.89 8.97
C VAL A 186 9.17 -14.34 9.34
N SER A 187 8.31 -14.51 10.35
CA SER A 187 7.92 -15.83 10.85
C SER A 187 7.18 -16.64 9.78
N LYS A 188 7.39 -17.97 9.74
CA LYS A 188 6.68 -18.86 8.79
C LYS A 188 5.16 -18.74 8.90
N LYS A 189 4.66 -18.49 10.10
CA LYS A 189 3.23 -18.26 10.37
C LYS A 189 2.71 -17.03 9.62
N VAL A 190 3.43 -15.90 9.73
CA VAL A 190 3.06 -14.66 9.05
C VAL A 190 3.15 -14.81 7.53
N LEU A 191 4.22 -15.44 7.03
CA LEU A 191 4.34 -15.72 5.60
C LEU A 191 3.22 -16.62 5.08
N GLY A 192 2.83 -17.64 5.85
CA GLY A 192 1.70 -18.51 5.53
C GLY A 192 0.38 -17.73 5.50
N GLN A 193 0.12 -16.89 6.51
CA GLN A 193 -1.08 -16.05 6.56
C GLN A 193 -1.14 -15.06 5.39
N HIS A 194 -0.03 -14.41 5.08
CA HIS A 194 0.05 -13.50 3.94
C HIS A 194 -0.16 -14.24 2.62
N GLY A 195 0.49 -15.39 2.42
CA GLY A 195 0.32 -16.20 1.22
C GLY A 195 -1.12 -16.72 1.04
N ILE A 196 -1.80 -17.12 2.12
CA ILE A 196 -3.22 -17.50 2.08
C ILE A 196 -4.07 -16.33 1.57
N LYS A 197 -3.86 -15.12 2.12
CA LYS A 197 -4.59 -13.92 1.67
C LYS A 197 -4.35 -13.61 0.20
N LEU A 198 -3.10 -13.69 -0.28
CA LEU A 198 -2.79 -13.50 -1.71
C LEU A 198 -3.47 -14.54 -2.60
N VAL A 199 -3.50 -15.81 -2.19
CA VAL A 199 -4.18 -16.87 -2.95
C VAL A 199 -5.69 -16.63 -2.99
N MET A 200 -6.28 -16.20 -1.87
CA MET A 200 -7.71 -15.95 -1.79
C MET A 200 -8.16 -14.82 -2.73
N GLU A 201 -7.38 -13.75 -2.81
CA GLU A 201 -7.68 -12.63 -3.69
C GLU A 201 -7.28 -12.86 -5.16
N ALA A 202 -6.75 -14.04 -5.50
CA ALA A 202 -6.18 -14.25 -6.83
C ALA A 202 -7.20 -14.18 -7.98
N SER A 203 -8.44 -14.63 -7.79
CA SER A 203 -9.47 -14.50 -8.83
C SER A 203 -9.88 -13.06 -9.10
N GLU A 204 -9.83 -12.23 -8.06
CA GLU A 204 -10.21 -10.83 -8.16
C GLU A 204 -9.03 -9.94 -8.58
N SER A 205 -7.80 -10.47 -8.58
CA SER A 205 -6.62 -9.68 -8.91
C SER A 205 -6.67 -9.10 -10.33
N TYR A 206 -6.50 -7.78 -10.43
CA TYR A 206 -6.37 -7.08 -11.71
C TYR A 206 -5.22 -7.64 -12.57
N PHE A 207 -4.17 -8.16 -11.93
CA PHE A 207 -2.98 -8.69 -12.60
C PHE A 207 -3.00 -10.21 -12.80
N PHE A 208 -4.13 -10.89 -12.58
CA PHE A 208 -4.20 -12.36 -12.62
C PHE A 208 -3.61 -12.93 -13.94
N PRO A 209 -2.56 -13.79 -13.89
CA PRO A 209 -2.19 -14.76 -12.84
C PRO A 209 -1.27 -14.26 -11.71
N TYR A 210 -1.02 -12.96 -11.63
CA TYR A 210 -0.25 -12.34 -10.55
C TYR A 210 -1.17 -11.70 -9.51
N VAL A 211 -0.76 -11.70 -8.25
CA VAL A 211 -1.43 -10.97 -7.16
C VAL A 211 -0.42 -10.10 -6.47
N VAL A 212 -0.64 -8.79 -6.47
CA VAL A 212 0.22 -7.83 -5.78
C VAL A 212 -0.29 -7.66 -4.35
N GLY A 213 0.62 -7.71 -3.38
CA GLY A 213 0.30 -7.43 -2.00
C GLY A 213 1.37 -6.64 -1.26
N LEU A 214 0.97 -6.12 -0.10
CA LEU A 214 1.82 -5.46 0.88
C LEU A 214 1.76 -6.22 2.20
N LEU A 215 2.93 -6.55 2.74
CA LEU A 215 3.05 -6.92 4.14
C LEU A 215 3.37 -5.66 4.94
N CYS A 216 2.49 -5.26 5.86
CA CYS A 216 2.65 -4.05 6.67
C CYS A 216 2.96 -4.41 8.13
N ILE A 217 4.09 -3.92 8.64
CA ILE A 217 4.56 -4.11 10.02
C ILE A 217 4.94 -2.73 10.58
N GLY A 218 4.04 -2.12 11.35
CA GLY A 218 4.24 -0.73 11.77
C GLY A 218 4.19 0.22 10.57
N THR A 219 5.21 1.03 10.39
CA THR A 219 5.39 1.89 9.20
C THR A 219 6.18 1.22 8.08
N LYS A 220 6.68 0.01 8.34
CA LYS A 220 7.49 -0.74 7.39
C LYS A 220 6.60 -1.58 6.49
N ILE A 221 6.82 -1.49 5.18
CA ILE A 221 6.10 -2.23 4.16
C ILE A 221 7.04 -3.11 3.33
N ILE A 222 6.59 -4.29 2.95
CA ILE A 222 7.25 -5.15 1.98
C ILE A 222 6.27 -5.36 0.83
N PHE A 223 6.67 -4.95 -0.38
CA PHE A 223 5.93 -5.30 -1.58
C PHE A 223 6.16 -6.77 -1.89
N THR A 224 5.08 -7.44 -2.24
CA THR A 224 5.07 -8.84 -2.60
C THR A 224 4.29 -9.02 -3.89
N TYR A 225 4.67 -10.02 -4.68
CA TYR A 225 3.81 -10.51 -5.73
C TYR A 225 3.80 -12.03 -5.72
N LEU A 226 2.60 -12.60 -5.73
CA LEU A 226 2.36 -14.03 -5.90
C LEU A 226 2.18 -14.29 -7.40
N TYR A 227 2.93 -15.25 -7.93
CA TYR A 227 2.60 -15.88 -9.20
C TYR A 227 1.98 -17.26 -8.94
N ILE A 228 0.80 -17.49 -9.52
CA ILE A 228 0.11 -18.77 -9.48
C ILE A 228 -0.49 -19.08 -10.85
N GLU A 229 -0.14 -20.24 -11.42
CA GLU A 229 -0.74 -20.68 -12.68
C GLU A 229 -2.26 -20.82 -12.53
N ARG A 230 -3.03 -20.46 -13.57
CA ARG A 230 -4.50 -20.44 -13.49
C ARG A 230 -5.05 -21.82 -13.14
N GLU A 231 -4.50 -22.85 -13.77
CA GLU A 231 -4.87 -24.25 -13.53
C GLU A 231 -4.58 -24.67 -12.10
N ASP A 232 -3.46 -24.21 -11.51
CA ASP A 232 -3.11 -24.49 -10.13
C ASP A 232 -4.02 -23.75 -9.16
N TYR A 233 -4.39 -22.50 -9.44
CA TYR A 233 -5.38 -21.76 -8.66
C TYR A 233 -6.74 -22.46 -8.62
N TYR A 234 -7.29 -22.85 -9.76
CA TYR A 234 -8.59 -23.55 -9.81
C TYR A 234 -8.53 -24.90 -9.11
N ARG A 235 -7.41 -25.64 -9.20
CA ARG A 235 -7.22 -26.89 -8.44
C ARG A 235 -7.20 -26.67 -6.92
N ILE A 236 -6.56 -25.59 -6.45
CA ILE A 236 -6.60 -25.24 -5.04
C ILE A 236 -8.04 -24.89 -4.63
N LYS A 237 -8.74 -24.07 -5.41
CA LYS A 237 -10.11 -23.63 -5.11
C LYS A 237 -11.12 -24.78 -5.10
N GLU A 238 -11.05 -25.68 -6.07
CA GLU A 238 -12.04 -26.75 -6.26
C GLU A 238 -11.70 -28.03 -5.48
N LYS A 239 -10.42 -28.35 -5.35
CA LYS A 239 -9.95 -29.67 -4.87
C LYS A 239 -9.00 -29.57 -3.67
N GLY A 240 -8.68 -28.36 -3.21
CA GLY A 240 -7.75 -28.13 -2.11
C GLY A 240 -6.35 -28.71 -2.30
N CYS A 241 -5.93 -28.97 -3.55
CA CYS A 241 -4.69 -29.68 -3.84
C CYS A 241 -3.85 -28.98 -4.92
N ILE A 242 -2.54 -29.27 -4.92
CA ILE A 242 -1.55 -28.74 -5.86
C ILE A 242 -0.90 -29.94 -6.58
N GLN A 243 -0.68 -29.83 -7.89
CA GLN A 243 0.04 -30.84 -8.66
C GLN A 243 1.56 -30.71 -8.42
N LYS A 244 2.16 -31.69 -7.75
CA LYS A 244 3.62 -31.76 -7.62
C LYS A 244 4.27 -31.91 -9.02
N PRO A 245 5.41 -31.27 -9.30
CA PRO A 245 6.27 -30.50 -8.40
C PRO A 245 5.97 -28.98 -8.35
N ARG A 246 4.86 -28.51 -8.93
CA ARG A 246 4.58 -27.07 -9.07
C ARG A 246 4.41 -26.40 -7.71
N LYS A 247 4.93 -25.19 -7.60
CA LYS A 247 4.87 -24.35 -6.39
C LYS A 247 4.50 -22.93 -6.80
N ALA A 248 3.51 -22.36 -6.11
CA ALA A 248 3.29 -20.94 -6.18
C ALA A 248 4.50 -20.21 -5.54
N THR A 249 4.94 -19.12 -6.16
CA THR A 249 6.12 -18.38 -5.72
C THR A 249 5.71 -16.97 -5.32
N ILE A 250 6.11 -16.56 -4.12
CA ILE A 250 5.98 -15.17 -3.66
C ILE A 250 7.35 -14.54 -3.75
N SER A 251 7.45 -13.55 -4.63
CA SER A 251 8.59 -12.65 -4.69
C SER A 251 8.34 -11.43 -3.82
N TYR A 252 9.41 -10.81 -3.33
CA TYR A 252 9.30 -9.69 -2.39
C TYR A 252 10.44 -8.68 -2.56
N THR A 253 10.19 -7.44 -2.17
CA THR A 253 11.21 -6.39 -2.07
C THR A 253 11.95 -6.47 -0.73
N ARG A 254 13.03 -5.70 -0.58
CA ARG A 254 13.46 -5.31 0.77
C ARG A 254 12.31 -4.56 1.48
N PRO A 255 12.31 -4.51 2.81
CA PRO A 255 11.44 -3.59 3.50
C PRO A 255 11.73 -2.13 3.19
N PHE A 256 10.68 -1.33 3.17
CA PHE A 256 10.75 0.11 3.10
C PHE A 256 9.98 0.71 4.28
N ASP A 257 10.47 1.79 4.88
CA ASP A 257 9.72 2.56 5.87
C ASP A 257 9.10 3.80 5.23
N PHE A 258 7.77 3.91 5.17
CA PHE A 258 7.12 5.09 4.57
C PHE A 258 7.24 6.36 5.42
N MET A 259 7.76 6.25 6.65
CA MET A 259 8.13 7.42 7.46
C MET A 259 9.61 7.79 7.34
N ASP A 260 10.42 7.02 6.61
CA ASP A 260 11.79 7.38 6.27
C ASP A 260 11.89 8.12 4.94
N ALA A 261 12.59 9.26 4.91
CA ALA A 261 12.70 10.12 3.74
C ALA A 261 13.36 9.47 2.53
N ASN A 262 14.32 8.56 2.72
CA ASN A 262 15.00 7.88 1.61
C ASN A 262 14.10 6.77 1.04
N ASP A 263 13.50 5.97 1.91
CA ASP A 263 12.60 4.89 1.51
C ASP A 263 11.31 5.41 0.86
N ARG A 264 10.75 6.53 1.37
CA ARG A 264 9.57 7.16 0.79
C ARG A 264 9.68 7.33 -0.72
N GLN A 265 10.83 7.77 -1.24
CA GLN A 265 10.99 8.04 -2.67
C GLN A 265 10.72 6.83 -3.56
N TYR A 266 11.14 5.63 -3.12
CA TYR A 266 10.89 4.38 -3.83
C TYR A 266 9.43 3.94 -3.75
N ILE A 267 8.79 4.19 -2.60
CA ILE A 267 7.38 3.87 -2.38
C ILE A 267 6.50 4.77 -3.26
N MET A 268 6.82 6.06 -3.34
CA MET A 268 6.04 7.06 -4.08
C MET A 268 5.90 6.72 -5.57
N ASP A 269 6.98 6.29 -6.23
CA ASP A 269 6.91 5.90 -7.66
C ASP A 269 5.90 4.77 -7.88
N THR A 270 5.98 3.76 -7.02
CA THR A 270 5.11 2.58 -7.09
C THR A 270 3.66 2.95 -6.76
N PHE A 271 3.45 3.76 -5.73
CA PHE A 271 2.10 4.15 -5.29
C PHE A 271 1.43 5.14 -6.25
N PHE A 272 2.15 6.08 -6.87
CA PHE A 272 1.59 6.92 -7.92
C PHE A 272 1.23 6.10 -9.16
N TRP A 273 2.03 5.09 -9.51
CA TRP A 273 1.68 4.18 -10.60
C TRP A 273 0.41 3.39 -10.27
N PHE A 274 0.32 2.79 -9.08
CA PHE A 274 -0.91 2.11 -8.66
C PHE A 274 -2.10 3.07 -8.57
N GLY A 275 -1.92 4.27 -8.05
CA GLY A 275 -2.94 5.30 -8.02
C GLY A 275 -3.47 5.61 -9.42
N PHE A 276 -2.56 5.80 -10.38
CA PHE A 276 -2.90 6.00 -11.77
C PHE A 276 -3.67 4.81 -12.35
N VAL A 277 -3.20 3.57 -12.14
CA VAL A 277 -3.91 2.34 -12.57
C VAL A 277 -5.30 2.28 -11.94
N GLN A 278 -5.40 2.48 -10.62
CA GLN A 278 -6.65 2.49 -9.86
C GLN A 278 -7.60 3.56 -10.38
N SER A 279 -7.07 4.71 -10.78
CA SER A 279 -7.80 5.89 -11.22
C SER A 279 -7.88 6.02 -12.74
N HIS A 280 -7.85 4.95 -13.54
CA HIS A 280 -8.11 5.03 -14.99
C HIS A 280 -9.50 5.60 -15.38
N GLY A 281 -10.24 6.13 -14.40
CA GLY A 281 -10.97 7.39 -14.55
C GLY A 281 -10.11 8.67 -14.70
N TYR A 282 -9.07 8.64 -15.55
CA TYR A 282 -8.62 9.81 -16.35
C TYR A 282 -9.03 9.63 -17.82
N LYS A 283 -10.13 8.92 -18.06
CA LYS A 283 -10.82 8.91 -19.35
C LYS A 283 -12.18 9.58 -19.15
N TYR A 284 -12.33 10.72 -19.83
CA TYR A 284 -13.46 11.65 -19.99
C TYR A 284 -13.60 12.74 -18.93
#